data_AF-A0A956B9Q2-F1
#
_entry.id   AF-A0A956B9Q2-F1
#
_cell.length_a   1.000
_cell.length_b   1.000
_cell.length_c   1.000
_cell.angle_alpha   90.00
_cell.angle_beta   90.00
_cell.angle_gamma   90.00
#
_symmetry.space_group_name_H-M   'P 1'
#
loop_
_entity.id
_entity.type
_entity.pdbx_description
1 polymer ?
#
loop_
_entity_poly.entity_id
_entity_poly.type
_entity_poly.pdbx_seq_one_letter_code
_entity_poly.pdbx_strand_id
1 'polypeptide(L)'
;GGLVAKDPGMATRILQLVNSAYFGLNRPVADPIQAVSYLGVDLVRGLILSAHVFSELGPAKAAGLSLERMQRHSQAVAMLARQMIIDLDGDAVTRDVAYLAGLLHDTGYLVLGARQPKLLRGLVRAAKDADTALSDLEAEHLGATHGAVGAYLLGLWGLPDATVEAVAYHHDEARALEAGFGALSATHLAERIIETTAPAFEQVDEDRDPPDLESLAEQLGAGAHLESWLAWAKSHAGGAR
;
A
#
# COMPACT_ATOMS: atom_id res chain seq x y z
N GLY A 1 7.32 24.91 -0.85
CA GLY A 1 5.99 25.50 -1.06
C GLY A 1 5.83 25.85 -2.52
N GLY A 2 4.71 25.48 -3.14
CA GLY A 2 4.46 25.65 -4.57
C GLY A 2 4.92 24.47 -5.42
N LEU A 3 3.97 23.57 -5.73
CA LEU A 3 3.57 23.25 -7.10
C LEU A 3 2.35 22.30 -7.08
N VAL A 4 1.16 22.91 -7.16
CA VAL A 4 -0.08 22.32 -7.69
C VAL A 4 -0.57 21.01 -7.02
N ALA A 5 -1.65 21.12 -6.23
CA ALA A 5 -2.59 20.01 -6.09
C ALA A 5 -3.12 19.68 -7.50
N LYS A 6 -2.67 18.55 -8.08
CA LYS A 6 -2.72 18.29 -9.53
C LYS A 6 -4.12 18.25 -10.14
N ASP A 7 -5.17 18.14 -9.32
CA ASP A 7 -6.53 18.56 -9.66
C ASP A 7 -7.24 19.16 -8.42
N PRO A 8 -7.53 20.49 -8.38
CA PRO A 8 -8.31 21.10 -7.30
C PRO A 8 -9.73 20.52 -7.15
N GLY A 9 -10.32 20.03 -8.24
CA GLY A 9 -11.60 19.31 -8.22
C GLY A 9 -11.49 17.96 -7.53
N MET A 10 -10.35 17.28 -7.66
CA MET A 10 -10.09 16.01 -6.97
C MET A 10 -9.82 16.22 -5.48
N ALA A 11 -8.98 17.21 -5.11
CA ALA A 11 -8.81 17.63 -3.73
C ALA A 11 -10.15 18.00 -3.06
N THR A 12 -11.02 18.70 -3.80
CA THR A 12 -12.38 19.02 -3.34
C THR A 12 -13.24 17.77 -3.14
N ARG A 13 -13.19 16.79 -4.05
CA ARG A 13 -13.92 15.51 -3.93
C ARG A 13 -13.44 14.69 -2.73
N ILE A 14 -12.13 14.65 -2.48
CA ILE A 14 -11.53 14.05 -1.28
C ILE A 14 -12.16 14.64 -0.02
N LEU A 15 -12.10 15.96 0.13
CA LEU A 15 -12.66 16.65 1.30
C LEU A 15 -14.18 16.48 1.42
N GLN A 16 -14.93 16.59 0.33
CA GLN A 16 -16.39 16.42 0.32
C GLN A 16 -16.80 15.02 0.78
N LEU A 17 -16.07 14.00 0.33
CA LEU A 17 -16.32 12.62 0.68
C LEU A 17 -15.95 12.32 2.14
N VAL A 18 -14.75 12.73 2.59
CA VAL A 18 -14.32 12.58 4.00
C VAL A 18 -15.31 13.22 4.95
N ASN A 19 -15.83 14.39 4.59
CA ASN A 19 -16.81 15.13 5.38
C ASN A 19 -18.26 14.68 5.13
N SER A 20 -18.48 13.60 4.37
CA SER A 20 -19.82 13.06 4.14
C SER A 20 -20.29 12.20 5.32
N ALA A 21 -21.62 12.06 5.44
CA ALA A 21 -22.24 11.24 6.48
C ALA A 21 -21.83 9.75 6.44
N TYR A 22 -21.23 9.27 5.34
CA TYR A 22 -20.71 7.91 5.22
C TYR A 22 -19.56 7.61 6.20
N PHE A 23 -18.69 8.59 6.47
CA PHE A 23 -17.54 8.42 7.36
C PHE A 23 -17.79 8.88 8.80
N GLY A 24 -18.92 9.53 9.08
CA GLY A 24 -19.38 9.82 10.44
C GLY A 24 -18.43 10.66 11.30
N LEU A 25 -17.55 11.48 10.70
CA LEU A 25 -16.50 12.18 11.43
C LEU A 25 -17.04 13.27 12.37
N ASN A 26 -16.55 13.27 13.61
CA ASN A 26 -16.91 14.26 14.64
C ASN A 26 -16.44 15.70 14.34
N ARG A 27 -15.48 15.88 13.42
CA ARG A 27 -14.98 17.17 12.95
C ARG A 27 -14.67 17.10 11.45
N PRO A 28 -14.98 18.15 10.67
CA PRO A 28 -14.63 18.18 9.27
C PRO A 28 -13.12 18.31 9.07
N VAL A 29 -12.58 17.55 8.12
CA VAL A 29 -11.18 17.65 7.67
C VAL A 29 -11.09 18.69 6.57
N ALA A 30 -10.02 19.50 6.59
CA ALA A 30 -9.80 20.60 5.64
C ALA A 30 -8.59 20.40 4.71
N ASP A 31 -7.68 19.47 5.04
CA ASP A 31 -6.50 19.12 4.24
C ASP A 31 -6.70 17.72 3.59
N PRO A 32 -6.62 17.58 2.26
CA PRO A 32 -6.70 16.30 1.57
C PRO A 32 -5.65 15.27 2.06
N ILE A 33 -4.45 15.72 2.43
CA ILE A 33 -3.37 14.84 2.91
C ILE A 33 -3.74 14.28 4.29
N GLN A 34 -4.17 15.15 5.21
CA GLN A 34 -4.71 14.75 6.50
C GLN A 34 -5.93 13.81 6.35
N ALA A 35 -6.82 14.07 5.39
CA ALA A 35 -7.97 13.21 5.06
C ALA A 35 -7.54 11.79 4.68
N VAL A 36 -6.53 11.66 3.80
CA VAL A 36 -5.92 10.38 3.43
C VAL A 36 -5.25 9.70 4.61
N SER A 37 -4.54 10.43 5.48
CA SER A 37 -3.93 9.85 6.69
C SER A 37 -4.93 9.27 7.69
N TYR A 38 -6.13 9.86 7.81
CA TYR A 38 -7.12 9.45 8.83
C TYR A 38 -7.94 8.22 8.42
N LEU A 39 -8.10 7.99 7.13
CA LEU A 39 -9.07 7.03 6.59
C LEU A 39 -8.43 5.95 5.72
N GLY A 40 -7.22 6.18 5.19
CA GLY A 40 -6.47 5.21 4.39
C GLY A 40 -7.30 4.55 3.30
N VAL A 41 -7.27 3.22 3.28
CA VAL A 41 -8.00 2.36 2.33
C VAL A 41 -9.51 2.64 2.26
N ASP A 42 -10.17 3.03 3.37
CA ASP A 42 -11.61 3.32 3.33
C ASP A 42 -11.93 4.66 2.63
N LEU A 43 -11.03 5.65 2.68
CA LEU A 43 -11.17 6.84 1.84
C LEU A 43 -10.92 6.49 0.37
N VAL A 44 -9.87 5.71 0.07
CA VAL A 44 -9.59 5.26 -1.30
C VAL A 44 -10.82 4.54 -1.88
N ARG A 45 -11.42 3.62 -1.10
CA ARG A 45 -12.69 2.95 -1.40
C ARG A 45 -13.84 3.95 -1.61
N GLY A 46 -14.00 4.91 -0.71
CA GLY A 46 -15.03 5.93 -0.82
C GLY A 46 -14.88 6.81 -2.06
N LEU A 47 -13.65 7.09 -2.50
CA LEU A 47 -13.35 7.87 -3.71
C LEU A 47 -13.71 7.09 -4.96
N ILE A 48 -13.34 5.82 -4.96
CA ILE A 48 -13.71 4.84 -5.99
C ILE A 48 -15.25 4.75 -6.10
N LEU A 49 -15.96 4.65 -4.98
CA LEU A 49 -17.42 4.61 -4.93
C LEU A 49 -18.08 5.94 -5.37
N SER A 50 -17.64 7.08 -4.83
CA SER A 50 -18.27 8.38 -5.07
C SER A 50 -18.02 8.95 -6.47
N ALA A 51 -16.86 8.63 -7.07
CA ALA A 51 -16.52 9.10 -8.41
C ALA A 51 -17.46 8.57 -9.52
N HIS A 52 -18.30 7.57 -9.25
CA HIS A 52 -19.11 6.80 -10.23
C HIS A 52 -18.29 6.08 -11.34
N VAL A 53 -16.98 6.34 -11.44
CA VAL A 53 -16.01 5.63 -12.30
C VAL A 53 -15.96 4.12 -12.00
N PHE A 54 -16.38 3.75 -10.79
CA PHE A 54 -16.42 2.37 -10.28
C PHE A 54 -17.77 2.09 -9.60
N SER A 55 -18.88 2.39 -10.29
CA SER A 55 -20.25 2.20 -9.80
C SER A 55 -20.61 0.75 -9.42
N GLU A 56 -19.70 -0.20 -9.65
CA GLU A 56 -19.77 -1.54 -9.10
C GLU A 56 -18.45 -1.90 -8.40
N LEU A 57 -18.46 -2.06 -7.07
CA LEU A 57 -17.43 -2.84 -6.35
C LEU A 57 -17.70 -4.36 -6.43
N GLY A 58 -18.81 -4.77 -7.06
CA GLY A 58 -19.09 -6.17 -7.41
C GLY A 58 -17.94 -6.83 -8.21
N PRO A 59 -17.44 -6.20 -9.30
CA PRO A 59 -16.18 -6.50 -9.96
C PRO A 59 -14.99 -6.76 -9.04
N ALA A 60 -14.71 -5.89 -8.06
CA ALA A 60 -13.57 -6.08 -7.15
C ALA A 60 -13.75 -7.33 -6.27
N LYS A 61 -14.95 -7.54 -5.70
CA LYS A 61 -15.26 -8.78 -4.97
C LYS A 61 -15.19 -10.00 -5.87
N ALA A 62 -15.65 -9.90 -7.13
CA ALA A 62 -15.51 -10.94 -8.13
C ALA A 62 -14.04 -11.18 -8.52
N ALA A 63 -13.15 -10.20 -8.35
CA ALA A 63 -11.71 -10.30 -8.56
C ALA A 63 -10.96 -11.03 -7.44
N GLY A 64 -11.66 -11.56 -6.42
CA GLY A 64 -11.01 -12.19 -5.25
C GLY A 64 -10.41 -11.19 -4.26
N LEU A 65 -10.59 -9.87 -4.49
CA LEU A 65 -10.16 -8.83 -3.57
C LEU A 65 -11.08 -8.81 -2.35
N SER A 66 -10.56 -9.26 -1.20
CA SER A 66 -11.17 -8.97 0.09
C SER A 66 -10.66 -7.63 0.58
N LEU A 67 -11.47 -6.59 0.46
CA LEU A 67 -11.08 -5.23 0.87
C LEU A 67 -10.73 -5.16 2.37
N GLU A 68 -11.38 -5.95 3.21
CA GLU A 68 -11.06 -6.05 4.64
C GLU A 68 -9.66 -6.67 4.87
N ARG A 69 -9.25 -7.62 4.01
CA ARG A 69 -7.91 -8.22 4.04
C ARG A 69 -6.87 -7.21 3.58
N MET A 70 -7.10 -6.54 2.44
CA MET A 70 -6.24 -5.44 1.96
C MET A 70 -6.10 -4.34 3.02
N GLN A 71 -7.19 -3.93 3.64
CA GLN A 71 -7.17 -2.91 4.68
C GLN A 71 -6.33 -3.33 5.89
N ARG A 72 -6.49 -4.57 6.40
CA ARG A 72 -5.66 -5.10 7.49
C ARG A 72 -4.19 -5.21 7.11
N HIS A 73 -3.93 -5.69 5.90
CA HIS A 73 -2.60 -5.80 5.32
C HIS A 73 -1.90 -4.43 5.21
N SER A 74 -2.47 -3.46 4.48
CA SER A 74 -1.90 -2.12 4.36
C SER A 74 -1.79 -1.38 5.70
N GLN A 75 -2.70 -1.64 6.67
CA GLN A 75 -2.57 -1.11 8.03
C GLN A 75 -1.37 -1.70 8.77
N ALA A 76 -1.13 -3.01 8.66
CA ALA A 76 0.02 -3.67 9.27
C ALA A 76 1.34 -3.20 8.64
N VAL A 77 1.40 -3.07 7.31
CA VAL A 77 2.55 -2.52 6.58
C VAL A 77 2.81 -1.07 6.99
N ALA A 78 1.78 -0.22 7.04
CA ALA A 78 1.89 1.17 7.52
C ALA A 78 2.47 1.26 8.93
N MET A 79 1.95 0.46 9.86
CA MET A 79 2.37 0.46 11.26
C MET A 79 3.81 -0.06 11.42
N LEU A 80 4.18 -1.12 10.69
CA LEU A 80 5.54 -1.67 10.73
C LEU A 80 6.55 -0.74 10.06
N ALA A 81 6.28 -0.22 8.86
CA ALA A 81 7.15 0.75 8.19
C ALA A 81 7.36 2.00 9.05
N ARG A 82 6.31 2.47 9.72
CA ARG A 82 6.40 3.57 10.70
C ARG A 82 7.28 3.22 11.90
N GLN A 83 7.19 2.00 12.41
CA GLN A 83 7.99 1.53 13.55
C GLN A 83 9.47 1.37 13.17
N MET A 84 9.77 0.84 11.97
CA MET A 84 11.14 0.74 11.44
C MET A 84 11.87 2.07 11.42
N ILE A 85 11.20 3.15 10.98
CA ILE A 85 11.79 4.50 11.00
C ILE A 85 12.02 5.00 12.43
N ILE A 86 11.16 4.65 13.40
CA ILE A 86 11.35 5.01 14.82
C ILE A 86 12.54 4.27 15.42
N ASP A 87 12.66 2.97 15.16
CA ASP A 87 13.70 2.12 15.74
C ASP A 87 15.11 2.45 15.23
N LEU A 88 15.19 3.13 14.08
CA LEU A 88 16.43 3.63 13.46
C LEU A 88 16.63 5.16 13.64
N ASP A 89 16.00 5.76 14.66
CA ASP A 89 16.11 7.19 15.02
C ASP A 89 15.78 8.18 13.87
N GLY A 90 14.96 7.74 12.90
CA GLY A 90 14.56 8.53 11.75
C GLY A 90 13.59 9.67 12.08
N ASP A 91 13.60 10.71 11.24
CA ASP A 91 12.87 11.94 11.52
C ASP A 91 11.34 11.80 11.36
N ALA A 92 10.61 12.73 11.97
CA ALA A 92 9.15 12.71 12.00
C ALA A 92 8.49 12.78 10.62
N VAL A 93 9.09 13.47 9.64
CA VAL A 93 8.57 13.56 8.27
C VAL A 93 8.75 12.23 7.56
N THR A 94 9.95 11.65 7.60
CA THR A 94 10.22 10.32 7.00
C THR A 94 9.31 9.25 7.60
N ARG A 95 9.11 9.28 8.92
CA ARG A 95 8.19 8.38 9.64
C ARG A 95 6.75 8.50 9.15
N ASP A 96 6.26 9.72 8.99
CA ASP A 96 4.87 9.97 8.59
C ASP A 96 4.65 9.67 7.09
N VAL A 97 5.69 9.86 6.25
CA VAL A 97 5.71 9.40 4.84
C VAL A 97 5.71 7.87 4.75
N ALA A 98 6.51 7.16 5.57
CA ALA A 98 6.54 5.70 5.62
C ALA A 98 5.19 5.10 6.02
N TYR A 99 4.53 5.68 7.03
CA TYR A 99 3.16 5.31 7.41
C TYR A 99 2.17 5.50 6.26
N LEU A 100 2.19 6.67 5.61
CA LEU A 100 1.31 6.97 4.48
C LEU A 100 1.56 6.05 3.27
N ALA A 101 2.81 5.75 2.96
CA ALA A 101 3.17 4.85 1.87
C ALA A 101 2.67 3.43 2.14
N GLY A 102 2.99 2.86 3.31
CA GLY A 102 2.49 1.54 3.70
C GLY A 102 0.97 1.44 3.73
N LEU A 103 0.27 2.51 4.11
CA LEU A 103 -1.21 2.53 4.15
C LEU A 103 -1.86 2.57 2.76
N LEU A 104 -1.11 2.97 1.73
CA LEU A 104 -1.64 3.29 0.39
C LEU A 104 -1.00 2.51 -0.75
N HIS A 105 0.09 1.76 -0.54
CA HIS A 105 0.85 1.07 -1.58
C HIS A 105 -0.04 0.24 -2.53
N ASP A 106 -0.96 -0.51 -1.93
CA ASP A 106 -1.92 -1.41 -2.57
C ASP A 106 -3.13 -0.74 -3.23
N THR A 107 -3.21 0.59 -3.22
CA THR A 107 -4.30 1.38 -3.84
C THR A 107 -4.50 1.03 -5.32
N GLY A 108 -3.42 0.65 -6.03
CA GLY A 108 -3.49 0.22 -7.42
C GLY A 108 -4.41 -0.97 -7.67
N TYR A 109 -4.44 -1.96 -6.77
CA TYR A 109 -5.31 -3.14 -6.92
C TYR A 109 -6.79 -2.78 -6.90
N LEU A 110 -7.19 -1.70 -6.22
CA LEU A 110 -8.59 -1.25 -6.23
C LEU A 110 -8.98 -0.68 -7.60
N VAL A 111 -8.06 0.00 -8.27
CA VAL A 111 -8.23 0.48 -9.65
C VAL A 111 -8.25 -0.70 -10.62
N LEU A 112 -7.25 -1.60 -10.54
CA LEU A 112 -7.13 -2.78 -11.40
C LEU A 112 -8.32 -3.73 -11.24
N GLY A 113 -8.71 -4.05 -10.01
CA GLY A 113 -9.83 -4.94 -9.69
C GLY A 113 -11.18 -4.40 -10.14
N ALA A 114 -11.35 -3.08 -10.23
CA ALA A 114 -12.60 -2.49 -10.69
C ALA A 114 -12.62 -2.17 -12.21
N ARG A 115 -11.48 -2.12 -12.89
CA ARG A 115 -11.39 -1.98 -14.37
C ARG A 115 -11.18 -3.29 -15.12
N GLN A 116 -10.40 -4.21 -14.55
CA GLN A 116 -9.90 -5.45 -15.16
C GLN A 116 -10.05 -6.69 -14.22
N PRO A 117 -11.23 -6.91 -13.58
CA PRO A 117 -11.42 -7.94 -12.54
C PRO A 117 -11.12 -9.38 -12.96
N LYS A 118 -11.26 -9.70 -14.25
CA LYS A 118 -10.97 -11.03 -14.78
C LYS A 118 -9.47 -11.25 -15.01
N LEU A 119 -8.77 -10.23 -15.49
CA LEU A 119 -7.34 -10.27 -15.73
C LEU A 119 -6.59 -10.30 -14.40
N LEU A 120 -6.95 -9.46 -13.42
CA LEU A 120 -6.30 -9.46 -12.11
C LEU A 120 -6.33 -10.84 -11.42
N ARG A 121 -7.46 -11.57 -11.40
CA ARG A 121 -7.46 -12.98 -10.91
C ARG A 121 -6.61 -13.93 -11.75
N GLY A 122 -6.53 -13.69 -13.06
CA GLY A 122 -5.66 -14.47 -13.93
C GLY A 122 -4.21 -14.31 -13.50
N LEU A 123 -3.77 -13.07 -13.28
CA LEU A 123 -2.41 -12.74 -12.83
C LEU A 123 -2.14 -13.22 -11.41
N VAL A 124 -3.04 -12.98 -10.45
CA VAL A 124 -2.92 -13.48 -9.05
C VAL A 124 -2.77 -15.01 -9.03
N ARG A 125 -3.55 -15.72 -9.86
CA ARG A 125 -3.43 -17.18 -9.99
C ARG A 125 -2.13 -17.59 -10.69
N ALA A 126 -1.74 -16.92 -11.76
CA ALA A 126 -0.52 -17.25 -12.49
C ALA A 126 0.75 -16.98 -11.67
N ALA A 127 0.77 -15.91 -10.88
CA ALA A 127 1.83 -15.59 -9.92
C ALA A 127 2.07 -16.74 -8.94
N LYS A 128 0.96 -17.29 -8.40
CA LYS A 128 0.98 -18.49 -7.57
C LYS A 128 1.44 -19.73 -8.34
N ASP A 129 0.81 -20.05 -9.47
CA ASP A 129 1.06 -21.28 -10.23
C ASP A 129 2.50 -21.33 -10.82
N ALA A 130 3.23 -20.21 -10.88
CA ALA A 130 4.58 -20.07 -11.44
C ALA A 130 5.65 -19.52 -10.45
N ASP A 131 5.32 -19.39 -9.17
CA ASP A 131 6.16 -18.74 -8.13
C ASP A 131 6.87 -17.45 -8.60
N THR A 132 6.10 -16.57 -9.22
CA THR A 132 6.59 -15.31 -9.82
C THR A 132 5.94 -14.13 -9.10
N ALA A 133 6.65 -13.02 -8.93
CA ALA A 133 6.08 -11.83 -8.32
C ALA A 133 4.89 -11.29 -9.14
N LEU A 134 3.79 -10.97 -8.47
CA LEU A 134 2.58 -10.46 -9.14
C LEU A 134 2.86 -9.15 -9.89
N SER A 135 3.73 -8.29 -9.34
CA SER A 135 4.23 -7.08 -9.99
C SER A 135 4.81 -7.33 -11.39
N ASP A 136 5.51 -8.45 -11.60
CA ASP A 136 6.22 -8.72 -12.84
C ASP A 136 5.23 -9.16 -13.92
N LEU A 137 4.27 -10.01 -13.55
CA LEU A 137 3.17 -10.40 -14.43
C LEU A 137 2.25 -9.21 -14.76
N GLU A 138 2.04 -8.29 -13.83
CA GLU A 138 1.36 -7.02 -14.11
C GLU A 138 2.13 -6.14 -15.10
N ALA A 139 3.44 -5.97 -14.90
CA ALA A 139 4.29 -5.21 -15.82
C ALA A 139 4.25 -5.82 -17.24
N GLU A 140 4.31 -7.14 -17.36
CA GLU A 140 4.22 -7.86 -18.63
C GLU A 140 2.84 -7.72 -19.30
N HIS A 141 1.75 -7.95 -18.56
CA HIS A 141 0.39 -8.09 -19.13
C HIS A 141 -0.42 -6.79 -19.19
N LEU A 142 -0.08 -5.80 -18.35
CA LEU A 142 -0.77 -4.49 -18.27
C LEU A 142 0.13 -3.34 -18.74
N GLY A 143 1.45 -3.54 -18.82
CA GLY A 143 2.42 -2.47 -19.06
C GLY A 143 2.66 -1.56 -17.85
N ALA A 144 2.13 -1.92 -16.67
CA ALA A 144 2.27 -1.18 -15.43
C ALA A 144 1.95 -2.08 -14.22
N THR A 145 2.67 -1.89 -13.11
CA THR A 145 2.38 -2.52 -11.81
C THR A 145 1.23 -1.82 -11.09
N HIS A 146 0.59 -2.49 -10.13
CA HIS A 146 -0.34 -1.85 -9.20
C HIS A 146 0.32 -0.68 -8.45
N GLY A 147 1.60 -0.80 -8.04
CA GLY A 147 2.35 0.30 -7.43
C GLY A 147 2.40 1.55 -8.32
N ALA A 148 2.71 1.39 -9.61
CA ALA A 148 2.69 2.49 -10.57
C ALA A 148 1.28 3.09 -10.78
N VAL A 149 0.25 2.25 -10.84
CA VAL A 149 -1.16 2.69 -10.96
C VAL A 149 -1.63 3.45 -9.71
N GLY A 150 -1.27 2.96 -8.52
CA GLY A 150 -1.54 3.59 -7.23
C GLY A 150 -0.83 4.94 -7.11
N ALA A 151 0.47 4.97 -7.40
CA ALA A 151 1.27 6.19 -7.39
C ALA A 151 0.72 7.26 -8.35
N TYR A 152 0.31 6.88 -9.56
CA TYR A 152 -0.33 7.81 -10.49
C TYR A 152 -1.62 8.42 -9.91
N LEU A 153 -2.48 7.61 -9.28
CA LEU A 153 -3.69 8.09 -8.62
C LEU A 153 -3.38 9.04 -7.46
N LEU A 154 -2.44 8.68 -6.58
CA LEU A 154 -2.03 9.50 -5.44
C LEU A 154 -1.35 10.82 -5.88
N GLY A 155 -0.60 10.78 -6.98
CA GLY A 155 -0.03 11.97 -7.62
C GLY A 155 -1.10 12.94 -8.13
N LEU A 156 -2.18 12.44 -8.76
CA LEU A 156 -3.33 13.27 -9.14
C LEU A 156 -4.05 13.86 -7.92
N TRP A 157 -4.05 13.14 -6.79
CA TRP A 157 -4.65 13.58 -5.53
C TRP A 157 -3.78 14.58 -4.75
N GLY A 158 -2.53 14.82 -5.20
CA GLY A 158 -1.62 15.77 -4.58
C GLY A 158 -0.96 15.28 -3.29
N LEU A 159 -0.80 13.96 -3.12
CA LEU A 159 0.02 13.41 -2.04
C LEU A 159 1.49 13.84 -2.21
N PRO A 160 2.29 13.89 -1.12
CA PRO A 160 3.71 14.24 -1.19
C PRO A 160 4.49 13.33 -2.15
N ASP A 161 5.40 13.91 -2.93
CA ASP A 161 6.16 13.16 -3.95
C ASP A 161 6.91 11.95 -3.34
N ALA A 162 7.43 12.07 -2.11
CA ALA A 162 8.08 10.96 -1.40
C ALA A 162 7.12 9.81 -1.04
N THR A 163 5.84 10.09 -0.77
CA THR A 163 4.81 9.05 -0.60
C THR A 163 4.48 8.41 -1.94
N VAL A 164 4.34 9.23 -3.00
CA VAL A 164 4.07 8.75 -4.36
C VAL A 164 5.20 7.86 -4.89
N GLU A 165 6.46 8.23 -4.62
CA GLU A 165 7.64 7.44 -4.97
C GLU A 165 7.72 6.13 -4.19
N ALA A 166 7.53 6.17 -2.88
CA ALA A 166 7.49 4.96 -2.05
C ALA A 166 6.40 3.98 -2.54
N VAL A 167 5.20 4.48 -2.89
CA VAL A 167 4.12 3.66 -3.46
C VAL A 167 4.46 3.16 -4.88
N ALA A 168 5.14 3.94 -5.72
CA ALA A 168 5.50 3.53 -7.07
C ALA A 168 6.49 2.35 -7.10
N TYR A 169 7.42 2.32 -6.14
CA TYR A 169 8.59 1.45 -6.16
C TYR A 169 8.69 0.47 -4.99
N HIS A 170 7.64 0.27 -4.19
CA HIS A 170 7.69 -0.62 -3.02
C HIS A 170 8.00 -2.10 -3.30
N HIS A 171 7.99 -2.56 -4.56
CA HIS A 171 8.51 -3.89 -4.97
C HIS A 171 9.89 -3.84 -5.65
N ASP A 172 10.45 -2.66 -5.91
CA ASP A 172 11.77 -2.47 -6.51
C ASP A 172 12.87 -2.52 -5.43
N GLU A 173 13.34 -3.73 -5.14
CA GLU A 173 14.39 -3.99 -4.14
C GLU A 173 15.67 -3.20 -4.43
N ALA A 174 16.11 -3.15 -5.70
CA ALA A 174 17.32 -2.44 -6.09
C ALA A 174 17.23 -0.94 -5.77
N ARG A 175 16.08 -0.31 -6.03
CA ARG A 175 15.85 1.09 -5.68
C ARG A 175 15.64 1.32 -4.19
N ALA A 176 15.03 0.37 -3.48
CA ALA A 176 14.92 0.40 -2.02
C ALA A 176 16.31 0.35 -1.34
N LEU A 177 17.24 -0.42 -1.90
CA LEU A 177 18.65 -0.48 -1.48
C LEU A 177 19.42 0.80 -1.82
N GLU A 178 19.28 1.31 -3.06
CA GLU A 178 19.97 2.54 -3.51
C GLU A 178 19.57 3.79 -2.70
N ALA A 179 18.30 3.89 -2.28
CA ALA A 179 17.80 5.02 -1.52
C ALA A 179 18.33 5.12 -0.08
N GLY A 180 18.93 4.05 0.46
CA GLY A 180 19.24 3.92 1.89
C GLY A 180 17.99 3.80 2.77
N PHE A 181 18.16 3.67 4.09
CA PHE A 181 17.01 3.42 4.96
C PHE A 181 16.11 4.67 5.09
N GLY A 182 14.92 4.58 4.51
CA GLY A 182 13.94 5.67 4.47
C GLY A 182 12.53 5.14 4.15
N ALA A 183 11.61 6.02 3.75
CA ALA A 183 10.20 5.64 3.59
C ALA A 183 9.96 4.55 2.53
N LEU A 184 10.71 4.55 1.42
CA LEU A 184 10.64 3.50 0.39
C LEU A 184 11.12 2.15 0.95
N SER A 185 12.34 2.09 1.50
CA SER A 185 12.90 0.84 2.02
C SER A 185 12.12 0.28 3.21
N ALA A 186 11.60 1.15 4.10
CA ALA A 186 10.75 0.75 5.21
C ALA A 186 9.42 0.19 4.71
N THR A 187 8.83 0.77 3.65
CA THR A 187 7.60 0.23 3.03
C THR A 187 7.88 -1.11 2.35
N HIS A 188 8.98 -1.23 1.60
CA HIS A 188 9.41 -2.46 0.94
C HIS A 188 9.68 -3.60 1.94
N LEU A 189 10.50 -3.36 2.96
CA LEU A 189 10.81 -4.38 3.96
C LEU A 189 9.60 -4.73 4.85
N ALA A 190 8.77 -3.74 5.20
CA ALA A 190 7.52 -4.01 5.91
C ALA A 190 6.58 -4.87 5.05
N GLU A 191 6.46 -4.60 3.75
CA GLU A 191 5.66 -5.42 2.83
C GLU A 191 6.14 -6.87 2.81
N ARG A 192 7.43 -7.10 2.53
CA ARG A 192 8.01 -8.45 2.49
C ARG A 192 7.89 -9.21 3.83
N ILE A 193 7.88 -8.51 4.96
CA ILE A 193 7.61 -9.10 6.29
C ILE A 193 6.11 -9.42 6.45
N ILE A 194 5.21 -8.48 6.12
CA ILE A 194 3.77 -8.65 6.35
C ILE A 194 3.16 -9.67 5.38
N GLU A 195 3.62 -9.80 4.13
CA GLU A 195 3.18 -10.85 3.21
C GLU A 195 3.25 -12.26 3.83
N THR A 196 4.27 -12.53 4.67
CA THR A 196 4.45 -13.83 5.35
C THR A 196 3.46 -14.10 6.50
N THR A 197 2.69 -13.10 6.94
CA THR A 197 1.80 -13.20 8.12
C THR A 197 0.35 -12.78 7.85
N ALA A 198 0.14 -11.78 6.98
CA ALA A 198 -1.16 -11.25 6.60
C ALA A 198 -1.13 -10.77 5.12
N PRO A 199 -1.13 -11.69 4.14
CA PRO A 199 -1.11 -11.33 2.72
C PRO A 199 -2.39 -10.62 2.27
N ALA A 200 -2.27 -9.72 1.29
CA ALA A 200 -3.39 -8.95 0.73
C ALA A 200 -4.47 -9.81 0.05
N PHE A 201 -4.08 -10.93 -0.55
CA PHE A 201 -4.95 -11.87 -1.27
C PHE A 201 -5.16 -13.19 -0.50
N GLU A 202 -6.23 -13.93 -0.81
CA GLU A 202 -6.46 -15.26 -0.23
C GLU A 202 -5.62 -16.33 -0.93
N GLN A 203 -4.87 -17.09 -0.13
CA GLN A 203 -4.00 -18.21 -0.50
C GLN A 203 -2.73 -17.87 -1.29
N VAL A 204 -1.83 -17.10 -0.66
CA VAL A 204 -0.39 -17.35 -0.82
C VAL A 204 -0.07 -18.74 -0.22
N ASP A 205 0.78 -19.52 -0.86
CA ASP A 205 1.15 -20.85 -0.38
C ASP A 205 2.04 -20.79 0.87
N GLU A 206 1.92 -21.77 1.77
CA GLU A 206 2.86 -21.94 2.89
C GLU A 206 4.23 -22.46 2.40
N ASP A 207 4.29 -22.97 1.16
CA ASP A 207 5.45 -23.55 0.49
C ASP A 207 6.26 -22.57 -0.40
N ARG A 208 5.91 -21.27 -0.44
CA ARG A 208 6.75 -20.27 -1.14
C ARG A 208 8.02 -20.06 -0.32
N ASP A 209 9.20 -20.20 -0.94
CA ASP A 209 10.46 -19.88 -0.27
C ASP A 209 10.39 -18.42 0.24
N PRO A 210 10.55 -18.18 1.55
CA PRO A 210 10.44 -16.84 2.09
C PRO A 210 11.52 -15.95 1.48
N PRO A 211 11.26 -14.64 1.32
CA PRO A 211 12.34 -13.69 1.02
C PRO A 211 13.53 -13.92 1.94
N ASP A 212 14.75 -13.73 1.43
CA ASP A 212 15.95 -13.61 2.24
C ASP A 212 15.92 -12.25 2.97
N LEU A 213 15.05 -12.19 3.99
CA LEU A 213 14.83 -11.02 4.84
C LEU A 213 16.07 -10.71 5.67
N GLU A 214 16.90 -11.71 5.96
CA GLU A 214 18.19 -11.53 6.64
C GLU A 214 19.14 -10.73 5.76
N SER A 215 19.42 -11.19 4.54
CA SER A 215 20.29 -10.45 3.61
C SER A 215 19.72 -9.07 3.24
N LEU A 216 18.41 -8.97 3.00
CA LEU A 216 17.76 -7.69 2.70
C LEU A 216 17.90 -6.70 3.87
N ALA A 217 17.65 -7.13 5.10
CA ALA A 217 17.80 -6.29 6.28
C ALA A 217 19.26 -5.94 6.56
N GLU A 218 20.22 -6.85 6.32
CA GLU A 218 21.66 -6.55 6.42
C GLU A 218 22.11 -5.50 5.40
N GLN A 219 21.72 -5.66 4.13
CA GLN A 219 22.07 -4.70 3.06
C GLN A 219 21.44 -3.32 3.30
N LEU A 220 20.26 -3.26 3.91
CA LEU A 220 19.61 -2.04 4.37
C LEU A 220 20.21 -1.46 5.67
N GLY A 221 21.17 -2.12 6.30
CA GLY A 221 21.80 -1.68 7.57
C GLY A 221 20.92 -1.88 8.82
N ALA A 222 19.87 -2.69 8.71
CA ALA A 222 18.81 -2.86 9.70
C ALA A 222 18.73 -4.28 10.31
N GLY A 223 19.63 -5.20 9.95
CA GLY A 223 19.61 -6.60 10.38
C GLY A 223 19.46 -6.81 11.90
N ALA A 224 20.06 -5.93 12.71
CA ALA A 224 19.95 -5.97 14.18
C ALA A 224 18.51 -5.80 14.72
N HIS A 225 17.57 -5.29 13.92
CA HIS A 225 16.17 -5.07 14.30
C HIS A 225 15.22 -6.13 13.75
N LEU A 226 15.66 -6.96 12.79
CA LEU A 226 14.80 -7.87 12.02
C LEU A 226 14.00 -8.83 12.91
N GLU A 227 14.62 -9.46 13.91
CA GLU A 227 13.91 -10.37 14.84
C GLU A 227 12.75 -9.67 15.55
N SER A 228 12.94 -8.40 15.96
CA SER A 228 11.92 -7.62 16.65
C SER A 228 10.75 -7.27 15.73
N TRP A 229 11.02 -6.99 14.46
CA TRP A 229 10.02 -6.70 13.44
C TRP A 229 9.23 -7.95 13.01
N LEU A 230 9.89 -9.10 12.92
CA LEU A 230 9.24 -10.39 12.70
C LEU A 230 8.33 -10.78 13.89
N ALA A 231 8.77 -10.52 15.12
CA ALA A 231 7.95 -10.73 16.32
C ALA A 231 6.75 -9.75 16.39
N TRP A 232 6.96 -8.49 15.96
CA TRP A 232 5.91 -7.48 15.84
C TRP A 232 4.83 -7.92 14.84
N ALA A 233 5.23 -8.35 13.63
CA ALA A 233 4.32 -8.80 12.58
C ALA A 233 3.44 -9.97 13.05
N LYS A 234 4.06 -10.99 13.64
CA LYS A 234 3.34 -12.16 14.19
C LYS A 234 2.32 -11.80 15.28
N SER A 235 2.56 -10.74 16.06
CA SER A 235 1.68 -10.32 17.16
C SER A 235 0.60 -9.31 16.76
N HIS A 236 0.83 -8.50 15.72
CA HIS A 236 -0.08 -7.41 15.33
C HIS A 236 -0.82 -7.66 14.02
N ALA A 237 -0.24 -8.40 13.07
CA ALA A 237 -0.88 -8.74 11.80
C ALA A 237 -1.56 -10.12 11.82
N GLY A 238 -1.07 -11.04 12.66
CA GLY A 238 -1.50 -12.45 12.71
C GLY A 238 -2.84 -12.77 13.40
N GLY A 239 -3.72 -11.78 13.64
CA GLY A 239 -5.01 -11.96 14.34
C GLY A 239 -6.21 -11.42 13.56
N ALA A 240 -7.40 -12.03 13.57
CA ALA A 240 -7.85 -13.22 14.31
C ALA A 240 -8.18 -14.41 13.38
N ARG A 241 -8.12 -15.63 13.96
CA ARG A 241 -8.85 -16.81 13.46
C ARG A 241 -10.29 -16.78 13.95
#